data_AF-A0A1H7K9E5-F1
#
_entry.id   AF-A0A1H7K9E5-F1
#
_cell.length_a   1.000
_cell.length_b   1.000
_cell.length_c   1.000
_cell.angle_alpha   90.00
_cell.angle_beta   90.00
_cell.angle_gamma   90.00
#
_symmetry.space_group_name_H-M   'P 1'
#
loop_
_entity.id
_entity.type
_entity.pdbx_description
1 polymer ?
#
loop_
_entity_poly.entity_id
_entity_poly.type
_entity_poly.pdbx_seq_one_letter_code
_entity_poly.pdbx_strand_id
1 'polypeptide(L)' 'MEKQRGICDECGSEFLLSASKMKGLCPECSHILYGYENCEHVFKNGRCEKCLWDGSRSQFTKNIQGEEK' A
#
# COMPACT_ATOMS: atom_id res chain seq x y z
N MET A 1 10.43 -17.52 -9.47
CA MET A 1 10.84 -16.13 -9.18
C MET A 1 10.23 -15.73 -7.86
N GLU A 2 11.04 -15.61 -6.82
CA GLU A 2 10.56 -15.27 -5.48
C GLU A 2 10.17 -13.79 -5.45
N LYS A 3 8.87 -13.51 -5.29
CA LYS A 3 8.39 -12.15 -5.16
C LYS A 3 8.76 -11.63 -3.78
N GLN A 4 9.72 -10.69 -3.71
CA GLN A 4 10.12 -10.09 -2.45
C GLN A 4 8.98 -9.26 -1.85
N ARG A 5 8.69 -9.51 -0.58
CA ARG A 5 7.64 -8.85 0.20
C ARG A 5 8.29 -7.91 1.20
N GLY A 6 7.68 -6.75 1.39
CA GLY A 6 8.01 -5.79 2.43
C GLY A 6 6.83 -5.57 3.35
N ILE A 7 7.09 -4.97 4.51
CA ILE A 7 6.07 -4.44 5.41
C ILE A 7 6.08 -2.92 5.25
N CYS A 8 4.91 -2.33 5.08
CA CYS A 8 4.78 -0.89 4.98
C CYS A 8 5.06 -0.25 6.35
N ASP A 9 6.03 0.66 6.42
CA ASP A 9 6.39 1.38 7.65
C ASP A 9 5.24 2.27 8.16
N GLU A 10 4.34 2.70 7.26
CA GLU A 10 3.24 3.60 7.62
C GLU A 10 1.99 2.87 8.09
N CYS A 11 1.54 1.85 7.34
CA CYS A 11 0.28 1.16 7.63
C CYS A 11 0.45 -0.28 8.14
N GLY A 12 1.67 -0.80 8.22
CA GLY A 12 1.97 -2.16 8.67
C GLY A 12 1.55 -3.27 7.70
N SER A 13 0.99 -2.93 6.54
CA SER A 13 0.51 -3.89 5.56
C SER A 13 1.66 -4.61 4.84
N GLU A 14 1.49 -5.91 4.56
CA GLU A 14 2.35 -6.64 3.65
C GLU A 14 2.16 -6.15 2.21
N PHE A 15 3.25 -5.91 1.50
CA PHE A 15 3.19 -5.54 0.08
C PHE A 15 4.35 -6.14 -0.72
N LEU A 16 4.22 -6.12 -2.05
CA LEU A 16 5.31 -6.52 -2.95
C LEU A 16 6.27 -5.37 -3.19
N LEU A 17 7.57 -5.60 -2.93
CA LEU A 17 8.61 -4.59 -3.17
C LEU A 17 8.67 -4.16 -4.64
N SER A 18 8.30 -5.05 -5.57
CA SER A 18 8.23 -4.74 -7.00
C SER A 18 7.03 -3.87 -7.39
N ALA A 19 5.99 -3.82 -6.56
CA ALA A 19 4.77 -3.06 -6.83
C ALA A 19 4.86 -1.62 -6.32
N SER A 20 5.82 -1.30 -5.46
CA SER A 20 6.03 0.04 -4.93
C SER A 20 7.31 0.65 -5.48
N LYS A 21 7.31 1.98 -5.65
CA LYS A 21 8.53 2.75 -5.95
C LYS A 21 9.44 2.90 -4.72
N MET A 22 8.91 2.69 -3.53
CA MET A 22 9.63 2.83 -2.26
C MET A 22 9.71 1.50 -1.53
N LYS A 23 10.90 1.17 -1.01
CA LYS A 23 11.15 -0.11 -0.33
C LYS A 23 10.44 -0.24 1.03
N GLY A 24 10.06 0.87 1.66
CA GLY A 24 9.40 0.90 2.97
C GLY A 24 7.90 1.21 2.92
N LEU A 25 7.35 1.59 1.77
CA LEU A 25 5.94 2.00 1.67
C LEU A 25 5.19 1.15 0.66
N CYS A 26 3.98 0.72 1.02
CA CYS A 26 3.09 0.09 0.05
C CYS A 26 2.66 1.11 -1.03
N PRO A 27 2.17 0.64 -2.19
CA PRO A 27 1.76 1.53 -3.28
C PRO A 27 0.75 2.59 -2.86
N GLU A 28 -0.22 2.20 -2.01
CA GLU A 28 -1.26 3.09 -1.48
C GLU A 28 -0.66 4.22 -0.62
N CYS A 29 0.13 3.89 0.40
CA CYS A 29 0.76 4.92 1.25
C CYS A 29 1.74 5.79 0.46
N SER A 30 2.49 5.22 -0.48
CA SER A 30 3.40 5.98 -1.33
C SER A 30 2.65 6.95 -2.26
N HIS A 31 1.47 6.56 -2.74
CA HIS A 31 0.60 7.41 -3.53
C HIS A 31 0.04 8.56 -2.68
N ILE A 32 -0.49 8.27 -1.49
CA ILE A 32 -1.11 9.28 -0.63
C ILE A 32 -0.07 10.30 -0.13
N LEU A 33 1.11 9.83 0.28
CA LEU A 33 2.13 10.68 0.90
C LEU A 33 2.98 11.46 -0.10
N TYR A 34 3.26 10.87 -1.26
CA TYR A 34 4.23 11.42 -2.22
C TYR A 34 3.68 11.59 -3.65
N GLY A 35 2.43 11.18 -3.90
CA GLY A 35 1.80 11.29 -5.23
C GLY A 35 2.34 10.30 -6.27
N TYR A 36 3.00 9.22 -5.85
CA TYR A 36 3.45 8.18 -6.79
C TYR A 36 2.29 7.46 -7.47
N GLU A 37 2.55 6.77 -8.58
CA GLU A 37 1.53 5.95 -9.25
C GLU A 37 0.98 4.88 -8.28
N ASN A 38 -0.34 4.86 -8.14
CA ASN A 38 -1.00 3.89 -7.28
C ASN A 38 -1.20 2.55 -8.01
N CYS A 39 -1.31 1.47 -7.23
CA CYS A 39 -1.74 0.21 -7.76
C CYS A 39 -3.26 0.25 -8.02
N GLU A 40 -3.70 -0.18 -9.19
CA GLU A 40 -5.11 -0.53 -9.40
C GLU A 40 -5.41 -1.79 -8.58
N HIS A 41 -5.84 -1.61 -7.34
CA HIS A 41 -5.99 -2.69 -6.38
C HIS A 41 -7.05 -3.70 -6.84
N VAL A 42 -6.61 -4.94 -7.12
CA VAL A 42 -7.49 -6.07 -7.47
C VAL A 42 -7.53 -7.03 -6.29
N PHE A 43 -8.54 -6.90 -5.45
CA PHE A 43 -8.68 -7.70 -4.24
C PHE A 43 -9.21 -9.10 -4.53
N LYS A 44 -8.51 -10.11 -4.01
CA LYS A 44 -8.94 -11.51 -4.00
C LYS A 44 -8.49 -12.16 -2.71
N ASN A 45 -9.41 -12.84 -2.02
CA ASN A 45 -9.16 -13.42 -0.70
C ASN A 45 -8.63 -12.39 0.33
N GLY A 46 -9.10 -11.15 0.28
CA GLY A 46 -8.75 -10.11 1.26
C GLY A 46 -7.39 -9.44 1.05
N ARG A 47 -6.68 -9.73 -0.05
CA ARG A 47 -5.43 -9.03 -0.43
C ARG A 47 -5.43 -8.69 -1.90
N CYS A 48 -4.70 -7.66 -2.28
CA CYS A 48 -4.51 -7.29 -3.68
C CYS A 48 -3.63 -8.34 -4.39
N GLU A 49 -4.07 -8.93 -5.50
CA GLU A 49 -3.25 -9.89 -6.27
C GLU A 49 -2.01 -9.24 -6.88
N LYS A 50 -2.07 -7.93 -7.18
CA LYS A 50 -0.99 -7.18 -7.83
C LYS A 50 0.09 -6.71 -6.85
N CYS A 51 -0.30 -6.22 -5.66
CA CYS A 51 0.63 -5.62 -4.71
C CYS A 51 0.61 -6.23 -3.31
N LEU A 52 -0.22 -7.24 -3.04
CA LEU A 52 -0.45 -7.90 -1.74
C LEU A 52 -1.01 -7.04 -0.61
N TRP A 53 -1.18 -5.75 -0.84
CA TRP A 53 -1.83 -4.84 0.10
C TRP A 53 -3.20 -5.38 0.53
N ASP A 54 -3.46 -5.37 1.83
CA ASP A 54 -4.64 -5.94 2.47
C ASP A 54 -5.77 -4.90 2.71
N GLY A 55 -5.57 -3.65 2.28
CA GLY A 55 -6.50 -2.55 2.55
C GLY A 55 -6.17 -1.75 3.82
N SER A 56 -5.14 -2.13 4.57
CA SER A 56 -4.74 -1.42 5.78
C SER A 56 -4.19 -0.03 5.44
N ARG A 57 -4.72 0.99 6.13
CA ARG A 57 -4.31 2.40 6.04
C ARG A 57 -4.04 2.96 7.43
N SER A 58 -3.00 3.76 7.56
CA SER A 58 -2.68 4.46 8.81
C SER A 58 -3.68 5.58 9.06
N GLN A 59 -3.88 5.98 10.32
CA GLN A 59 -4.73 7.14 10.64
C GLN A 59 -4.26 8.41 9.91
N PHE A 60 -2.94 8.58 9.79
CA PHE A 60 -2.36 9.71 9.08
C PHE A 60 -2.79 9.74 7.60
N THR A 61 -2.65 8.62 6.89
CA THR A 61 -3.09 8.55 5.47
C THR A 61 -4.59 8.74 5.29
N LYS A 62 -5.42 8.29 6.24
CA LYS A 62 -6.88 8.52 6.22
C LYS A 62 -7.22 10.00 6.38
N ASN A 63 -6.53 10.70 7.29
CA ASN A 63 -6.72 12.14 7.50
C ASN A 63 -6.34 12.94 6.25
N ILE A 64 -5.26 12.56 5.55
CA ILE A 64 -4.84 13.23 4.30
C ILE A 64 -5.89 13.07 3.19
N GLN A 65 -6.51 11.90 3.10
CA GLN A 65 -7.56 11.62 2.12
C GLN A 65 -8.89 12.29 2.47
N GLY A 66 -8.99 13.00 3.60
CA GLY A 66 -10.23 13.63 4.04
C GLY A 66 -11.28 12.62 4.48
N GLU A 67 -10.88 11.40 4.89
CA GLU A 67 -11.76 10.45 5.58
C GLU A 67 -11.96 10.88 7.05
N GLU A 68 -12.23 12.16 7.27
CA GLU A 68 -12.70 12.71 8.54
C GLU A 68 -14.18 12.36 8.67
N LYS A 69 -14.54 11.68 9.76
CA LYS A 69 -15.94 11.42 10.11
C LYS A 69 -16.64 12.67 10.60
#